data_AF-A0A9D4JWY6-F1
#
_entry.id   AF-A0A9D4JWY6-F1
#
_cell.length_a   1.000
_cell.length_b   1.000
_cell.length_c   1.000
_cell.angle_alpha   90.00
_cell.angle_beta   90.00
_cell.angle_gamma   90.00
#
_symmetry.space_group_name_H-M   'P 1'
#
loop_
_entity.id
_entity.type
_entity.pdbx_description
1 polymer ?
#
loop_
_entity_poly.entity_id
_entity_poly.type
_entity_poly.pdbx_seq_one_letter_code
_entity_poly.pdbx_strand_id
1 'polypeptide(L)'
;MVSAGPYEHVREVLGLTGYYYCVTEELQCKGCQKRLLSWSQAHLDQLDAYHRQLFPVLLTYKYACDITVVTLMRTRGLSNSAAQLRGKLVEEHSQEWMRKAGHYLGDCESIFNSKLVSRQSICEPPAQPEVPSAFWLRSVYCNDIMARVDAVKAAITSTFGRILKIDSTKKVTKKLTGQTRGNATWATNVGNEKGQVLMCVMTCAKGIGLGPMIAGLVDRMTGLGNRRHRWYI
;
A
#
# COMPACT_ATOMS: atom_id res chain seq x y z
N MET A 1 15.62 -7.75 -14.94
CA MET A 1 15.34 -9.18 -14.67
C MET A 1 15.30 -9.91 -16.00
N VAL A 2 15.27 -11.24 -16.01
CA VAL A 2 15.06 -12.08 -17.20
C VAL A 2 13.88 -12.99 -16.95
N SER A 3 13.11 -13.27 -18.00
CA SER A 3 12.06 -14.29 -17.94
C SER A 3 12.68 -15.66 -17.65
N ALA A 4 12.07 -16.38 -16.72
CA ALA A 4 12.33 -17.79 -16.42
C ALA A 4 11.16 -18.69 -16.86
N GLY A 5 10.19 -18.14 -17.60
CA GLY A 5 9.02 -18.86 -18.11
C GLY A 5 7.76 -18.72 -17.25
N PRO A 6 6.64 -19.33 -17.69
CA PRO A 6 5.37 -19.27 -16.97
C PRO A 6 5.47 -19.98 -15.62
N TYR A 7 4.85 -19.40 -14.59
CA TYR A 7 4.75 -20.02 -13.28
C TYR A 7 3.74 -21.16 -13.31
N GLU A 8 4.11 -22.29 -12.73
CA GLU A 8 3.34 -23.54 -12.81
C GLU A 8 1.96 -23.44 -12.14
N HIS A 9 1.81 -22.59 -11.14
CA HIS A 9 0.57 -22.46 -10.37
C HIS A 9 -0.18 -21.18 -10.65
N VAL A 10 -1.50 -21.28 -10.69
CA VAL A 10 -2.37 -20.13 -10.76
C VAL A 10 -2.37 -19.41 -9.41
N ARG A 11 -2.30 -18.08 -9.43
CA ARG A 11 -2.32 -17.25 -8.22
C ARG A 11 -3.72 -16.78 -7.93
N GLU A 12 -4.13 -16.96 -6.69
CA GLU A 12 -5.37 -16.40 -6.16
C GLU A 12 -5.10 -14.95 -5.73
N VAL A 13 -5.84 -14.01 -6.33
CA VAL A 13 -5.70 -12.57 -6.14
C VAL A 13 -6.86 -12.05 -5.30
N LEU A 14 -6.53 -11.39 -4.20
CA LEU A 14 -7.53 -10.72 -3.36
C LEU A 14 -8.12 -9.50 -4.10
N GLY A 15 -9.41 -9.57 -4.43
CA GLY A 15 -10.21 -8.48 -4.98
C GLY A 15 -11.23 -7.92 -3.98
N LEU A 16 -12.05 -6.96 -4.45
CA LEU A 16 -13.04 -6.27 -3.63
C LEU A 16 -14.24 -7.15 -3.24
N THR A 17 -14.76 -7.92 -4.19
CA THR A 17 -15.96 -8.76 -4.01
C THR A 17 -15.65 -10.24 -3.87
N GLY A 18 -14.38 -10.63 -3.99
CA GLY A 18 -13.96 -12.01 -3.90
C GLY A 18 -12.54 -12.20 -4.37
N TYR A 19 -12.21 -13.45 -4.69
CA TYR A 19 -10.95 -13.81 -5.30
C TYR A 19 -11.11 -14.05 -6.80
N TYR A 20 -10.06 -13.73 -7.54
CA TYR A 20 -9.92 -14.15 -8.94
C TYR A 20 -8.54 -14.74 -9.16
N TYR A 21 -8.41 -15.47 -10.26
CA TYR A 21 -7.21 -16.22 -10.57
C TYR A 21 -6.39 -15.52 -11.64
N CYS A 22 -5.07 -15.47 -11.48
CA CYS A 22 -4.17 -14.98 -12.51
C CYS A 22 -3.00 -15.94 -12.74
N VAL A 23 -2.58 -16.04 -14.00
CA VAL A 23 -1.37 -16.74 -14.41
C VAL A 23 -0.24 -15.72 -14.49
N THR A 24 0.91 -16.05 -13.94
CA THR A 24 2.04 -15.11 -13.80
C THR A 24 3.30 -15.71 -14.40
N GLU A 25 4.27 -14.86 -14.73
CA GLU A 25 5.59 -15.28 -15.19
C GLU A 25 6.57 -15.28 -14.01
N GLU A 26 7.49 -16.24 -14.00
CA GLU A 26 8.61 -16.21 -13.08
C GLU A 26 9.75 -15.39 -13.68
N LEU A 27 10.19 -14.36 -12.97
CA LEU A 27 11.31 -13.50 -13.36
C LEU A 27 12.51 -13.81 -12.47
N GLN A 28 13.68 -14.00 -13.09
CA GLN A 28 14.94 -14.22 -12.40
C GLN A 28 15.82 -12.97 -12.42
N CYS A 29 16.40 -12.63 -11.27
CA CYS A 29 17.39 -11.56 -11.18
C CYS A 29 18.75 -12.05 -11.72
N LYS A 30 19.32 -11.36 -12.72
CA LYS A 30 20.64 -11.70 -13.28
C LYS A 30 21.76 -11.69 -12.24
N GLY A 31 21.70 -10.78 -11.26
CA GLY A 31 22.75 -10.59 -10.26
C GLY A 31 22.67 -11.58 -9.09
N CYS A 32 21.51 -11.66 -8.44
CA CYS A 32 21.36 -12.47 -7.22
C CYS A 32 20.63 -13.81 -7.44
N GLN A 33 20.26 -14.14 -8.68
CA GLN A 33 19.56 -15.38 -9.08
C GLN A 33 18.21 -15.64 -8.40
N LYS A 34 17.74 -14.73 -7.54
CA LYS A 34 16.42 -14.80 -6.90
C LYS A 34 15.31 -14.71 -7.95
N ARG A 35 14.27 -15.50 -7.74
CA ARG A 35 13.08 -15.54 -8.57
C ARG A 35 11.95 -14.75 -7.92
N LEU A 36 11.18 -14.05 -8.74
CA LEU A 36 10.04 -13.22 -8.34
C LEU A 36 8.92 -13.47 -9.34
N LEU A 37 7.69 -13.56 -8.86
CA LEU A 37 6.53 -13.57 -9.74
C LEU A 37 6.14 -12.17 -10.16
N SER A 38 5.96 -11.97 -11.46
CA SER A 38 5.51 -10.70 -11.99
C SER A 38 4.85 -10.89 -13.35
N TRP A 39 4.35 -9.80 -13.89
CA TRP A 39 3.94 -9.75 -15.28
C TRP A 39 5.17 -9.76 -16.18
N SER A 40 5.01 -10.37 -17.36
CA SER A 40 6.04 -10.28 -18.38
C SER A 40 6.14 -8.84 -18.87
N GLN A 41 7.29 -8.20 -18.65
CA GLN A 41 7.50 -6.84 -19.13
C GLN A 41 7.43 -6.79 -20.66
N ALA A 42 7.85 -7.85 -21.36
CA ALA A 42 7.75 -7.96 -22.81
C ALA A 42 6.29 -7.95 -23.31
N HIS A 43 5.35 -8.54 -22.56
CA HIS A 43 3.93 -8.49 -22.89
C HIS A 43 3.31 -7.14 -22.51
N LEU A 44 3.65 -6.61 -21.33
CA LEU A 44 3.18 -5.29 -20.92
C LEU A 44 3.69 -4.18 -21.85
N ASP A 45 4.89 -4.31 -22.39
CA ASP A 45 5.47 -3.33 -23.30
C ASP A 45 4.79 -3.28 -24.67
N GLN A 46 4.13 -4.38 -25.07
CA GLN A 46 3.29 -4.42 -26.28
C GLN A 46 1.95 -3.71 -26.09
N LEU A 47 1.56 -3.44 -24.84
CA LEU A 47 0.32 -2.74 -24.51
C LEU A 47 0.57 -1.23 -24.39
N ASP A 48 -0.42 -0.45 -24.81
CA ASP A 48 -0.42 0.99 -24.56
C ASP A 48 -0.65 1.30 -23.05
N ALA A 49 -0.49 2.57 -22.68
CA ALA A 49 -0.64 2.99 -21.29
C ALA A 49 -2.03 2.72 -20.71
N TYR A 50 -3.06 2.66 -21.55
CA TYR A 50 -4.44 2.40 -21.13
C TYR A 50 -4.63 0.91 -20.79
N HIS A 51 -4.26 0.01 -21.70
CA HIS A 51 -4.42 -1.43 -21.51
C HIS A 51 -3.51 -1.99 -20.43
N ARG A 52 -2.34 -1.39 -20.15
CA ARG A 52 -1.52 -1.74 -18.98
C ARG A 52 -2.28 -1.56 -17.66
N GLN A 53 -3.22 -0.63 -17.58
CA GLN A 53 -4.02 -0.41 -16.37
C GLN A 53 -5.08 -1.49 -16.14
N LEU A 54 -5.38 -2.31 -17.16
CA LEU A 54 -6.28 -3.47 -17.05
C LEU A 54 -5.66 -4.65 -16.29
N PHE A 55 -4.36 -4.57 -15.92
CA PHE A 55 -3.66 -5.57 -15.11
C PHE A 55 -3.25 -5.01 -13.74
N PRO A 56 -4.20 -4.52 -12.92
CA PRO A 56 -3.89 -3.79 -11.70
C PRO A 56 -3.56 -4.71 -10.53
N VAL A 57 -2.64 -5.68 -10.68
CA VAL A 57 -2.32 -6.62 -9.61
C VAL A 57 -0.95 -6.32 -9.01
N LEU A 58 -0.91 -6.15 -7.70
CA LEU A 58 0.34 -6.18 -6.93
C LEU A 58 0.73 -7.63 -6.67
N LEU A 59 1.72 -8.10 -7.41
CA LEU A 59 2.27 -9.45 -7.31
C LEU A 59 3.63 -9.43 -6.59
N THR A 60 3.76 -10.29 -5.59
CA THR A 60 5.03 -10.65 -4.96
C THR A 60 5.09 -12.16 -4.81
N TYR A 61 6.23 -12.68 -4.38
CA TYR A 61 6.36 -14.12 -4.09
C TYR A 61 5.32 -14.63 -3.07
N LYS A 62 4.96 -13.79 -2.08
CA LYS A 62 4.07 -14.16 -0.96
C LYS A 62 2.63 -13.65 -1.12
N TYR A 63 2.41 -12.62 -1.92
CA TYR A 63 1.17 -11.84 -1.92
C TYR A 63 0.70 -11.57 -3.34
N ALA A 64 -0.60 -11.69 -3.57
CA ALA A 64 -1.27 -11.28 -4.79
C ALA A 64 -2.55 -10.50 -4.42
N CYS A 65 -2.57 -9.21 -4.74
CA CYS A 65 -3.65 -8.32 -4.32
C CYS A 65 -3.97 -7.32 -5.42
N ASP A 66 -5.25 -7.10 -5.67
CA ASP A 66 -5.72 -6.09 -6.61
C ASP A 66 -5.40 -4.68 -6.09
N ILE A 67 -4.89 -3.80 -6.97
CA ILE A 67 -4.54 -2.42 -6.63
C ILE A 67 -5.74 -1.63 -6.15
N THR A 68 -6.96 -2.02 -6.54
CA THR A 68 -8.20 -1.36 -6.09
C THR A 68 -8.36 -1.53 -4.58
N VAL A 69 -8.14 -2.74 -4.06
CA VAL A 69 -8.11 -3.02 -2.61
C VAL A 69 -7.02 -2.19 -1.93
N VAL A 70 -5.82 -2.15 -2.52
CA VAL A 70 -4.70 -1.37 -1.98
C VAL A 70 -4.99 0.14 -2.00
N THR A 71 -5.70 0.62 -3.01
CA THR A 71 -6.05 2.03 -3.19
C THR A 71 -6.99 2.52 -2.10
N LEU A 72 -7.86 1.65 -1.57
CA LEU A 72 -8.70 1.97 -0.41
C LEU A 72 -7.87 2.33 0.85
N MET A 73 -6.63 1.83 0.96
CA MET A 73 -5.71 2.19 2.05
C MET A 73 -4.89 3.46 1.77
N ARG A 74 -4.92 4.01 0.55
CA ARG A 74 -4.19 5.23 0.20
C ARG A 74 -4.81 6.48 0.83
N THR A 75 -6.12 6.47 1.05
CA THR A 75 -6.84 7.59 1.68
C THR A 75 -6.50 7.66 3.16
N ARG A 76 -5.82 8.72 3.59
CA ARG A 76 -5.47 8.94 5.00
C ARG A 76 -6.65 9.56 5.73
N GLY A 77 -7.30 8.77 6.58
CA GLY A 77 -8.35 9.23 7.49
C GLY A 77 -8.30 8.43 8.78
N LEU A 78 -8.79 9.02 9.88
CA LEU A 78 -8.87 8.35 11.20
C LEU A 78 -9.65 7.02 11.13
N SER A 79 -10.57 6.90 10.16
CA SER A 79 -11.38 5.71 9.89
C SER A 79 -10.85 4.83 8.75
N ASN A 80 -9.59 4.97 8.32
CA ASN A 80 -9.03 4.14 7.24
C ASN A 80 -7.91 3.26 7.78
N SER A 81 -8.29 2.26 8.58
CA SER A 81 -7.37 1.24 9.09
C SER A 81 -7.48 -0.06 8.30
N ALA A 82 -6.39 -0.84 8.27
CA ALA A 82 -6.40 -2.16 7.63
C ALA A 82 -7.38 -3.15 8.30
N ALA A 83 -7.66 -2.99 9.60
CA ALA A 83 -8.65 -3.80 10.30
C ALA A 83 -10.07 -3.49 9.81
N GLN A 84 -10.37 -2.21 9.62
CA GLN A 84 -11.66 -1.79 9.08
C GLN A 84 -11.82 -2.18 7.61
N LEU A 85 -10.76 -2.04 6.80
CA LEU A 85 -10.78 -2.53 5.42
C LEU A 85 -11.05 -4.04 5.38
N ARG A 86 -10.38 -4.83 6.23
CA ARG A 86 -10.66 -6.26 6.33
C ARG A 86 -12.12 -6.52 6.68
N GLY A 87 -12.70 -5.80 7.65
CA GLY A 87 -14.11 -5.94 7.99
C GLY A 87 -15.04 -5.69 6.80
N LYS A 88 -14.77 -4.63 6.02
CA LYS A 88 -15.51 -4.34 4.79
C LYS A 88 -15.35 -5.45 3.74
N LEU A 89 -14.13 -5.95 3.53
CA LEU A 89 -13.88 -7.04 2.58
C LEU A 89 -14.59 -8.32 3.01
N VAL A 90 -14.61 -8.65 4.30
CA VAL A 90 -15.36 -9.82 4.80
C VAL A 90 -16.84 -9.67 4.48
N GLU A 91 -17.42 -8.51 4.78
CA GLU A 91 -18.83 -8.25 4.49
C GLU A 91 -19.14 -8.38 2.99
N GLU A 92 -18.38 -7.69 2.13
CA GLU A 92 -18.57 -7.73 0.67
C GLU A 92 -18.35 -9.14 0.09
N HIS A 93 -17.32 -9.87 0.54
CA HIS A 93 -17.06 -11.24 0.11
C HIS A 93 -18.18 -12.18 0.57
N SER A 94 -18.71 -12.01 1.78
CA SER A 94 -19.81 -12.82 2.29
C SER A 94 -21.10 -12.55 1.51
N GLN A 95 -21.40 -11.29 1.20
CA GLN A 95 -22.55 -10.93 0.37
C GLN A 95 -22.45 -11.53 -1.04
N GLU A 96 -21.31 -11.38 -1.70
CA GLU A 96 -21.12 -11.91 -3.06
C GLU A 96 -21.10 -13.44 -3.08
N TRP A 97 -20.51 -14.08 -2.06
CA TRP A 97 -20.54 -15.54 -1.91
C TRP A 97 -21.98 -16.04 -1.71
N MET A 98 -22.76 -15.42 -0.80
CA MET A 98 -24.16 -15.79 -0.58
C MET A 98 -25.00 -15.62 -1.84
N ARG A 99 -24.78 -14.52 -2.58
CA ARG A 99 -25.46 -14.28 -3.86
C ARG A 99 -25.17 -15.39 -4.87
N LYS A 100 -23.88 -15.76 -5.05
CA LYS A 100 -23.48 -16.85 -5.96
C LYS A 100 -24.00 -18.21 -5.52
N ALA A 101 -23.95 -18.51 -4.23
CA ALA A 101 -24.48 -19.76 -3.67
C ALA A 101 -25.99 -19.87 -3.89
N GLY A 102 -26.74 -18.78 -3.66
CA GLY A 102 -28.18 -18.72 -3.93
C GLY A 102 -28.51 -18.93 -5.41
N HIS A 103 -27.78 -18.28 -6.32
CA HIS A 103 -27.94 -18.52 -7.76
C HIS A 103 -27.69 -19.97 -8.14
N TYR A 104 -26.57 -20.56 -7.68
CA TYR A 104 -26.24 -21.94 -7.98
C TYR A 104 -27.31 -22.92 -7.47
N LEU A 105 -27.82 -22.73 -6.25
CA LEU A 105 -28.88 -23.59 -5.71
C LEU A 105 -30.20 -23.43 -6.48
N GLY A 106 -30.55 -22.20 -6.87
CA GLY A 106 -31.73 -21.95 -7.71
C GLY A 106 -31.61 -22.56 -9.11
N ASP A 107 -30.44 -22.46 -9.75
CA ASP A 107 -30.16 -23.08 -11.05
C ASP A 107 -30.23 -24.61 -10.95
N CYS A 108 -29.66 -25.17 -9.89
CA CYS A 108 -29.76 -26.59 -9.58
C CYS A 108 -31.23 -27.01 -9.45
N GLU A 109 -32.04 -26.32 -8.64
CA GLU A 109 -33.47 -26.63 -8.48
C GLU A 109 -34.23 -26.60 -9.83
N SER A 110 -33.96 -25.61 -10.68
CA SER A 110 -34.54 -25.51 -12.03
C SER A 110 -34.21 -26.73 -12.90
N ILE A 111 -32.94 -27.14 -12.91
CA ILE A 111 -32.47 -28.29 -13.69
C ILE A 111 -33.06 -29.60 -13.12
N PHE A 112 -33.10 -29.76 -11.80
CA PHE A 112 -33.63 -30.96 -11.14
C PHE A 112 -35.15 -31.11 -11.27
N ASN A 113 -35.89 -30.01 -11.38
CA ASN A 113 -37.32 -30.03 -11.68
C ASN A 113 -37.61 -30.32 -13.15
N SER A 114 -36.63 -30.21 -14.05
CA SER A 114 -36.76 -30.65 -15.43
C SER A 114 -36.69 -32.18 -15.52
N LYS A 115 -37.72 -32.83 -16.08
CA LYS A 115 -37.82 -34.30 -16.19
C LYS A 115 -36.82 -34.94 -17.16
N LEU A 116 -35.82 -34.20 -17.64
CA LEU A 116 -34.94 -34.59 -18.75
C LEU A 116 -33.60 -35.19 -18.29
N VAL A 117 -33.25 -35.11 -17.01
CA VAL A 117 -31.96 -35.60 -16.48
C VAL A 117 -32.18 -36.52 -15.27
N SER A 118 -31.41 -37.61 -15.16
CA SER A 118 -31.43 -38.46 -13.96
C SER A 118 -31.10 -37.61 -12.73
N ARG A 119 -31.85 -37.76 -11.63
CA ARG A 119 -31.58 -37.10 -10.34
C ARG A 119 -30.16 -37.40 -9.85
N GLN A 120 -29.22 -36.52 -10.15
CA GLN A 120 -27.94 -36.43 -9.45
C GLN A 120 -28.14 -35.70 -8.11
N SER A 121 -27.27 -35.93 -7.13
CA SER A 121 -27.31 -35.16 -5.88
C SER A 121 -26.79 -33.74 -6.12
N ILE A 122 -27.49 -32.72 -5.63
CA ILE A 122 -26.97 -31.34 -5.60
C ILE A 122 -25.67 -31.34 -4.80
N CYS A 123 -24.56 -30.90 -5.41
CA CYS A 123 -23.31 -30.70 -4.69
C CYS A 123 -23.44 -29.45 -3.82
N GLU A 124 -23.01 -29.51 -2.56
CA GLU A 124 -23.04 -28.35 -1.67
C GLU A 124 -22.10 -27.24 -2.20
N PRO A 125 -22.50 -25.95 -2.12
CA PRO A 125 -21.63 -24.86 -2.51
C PRO A 125 -20.29 -24.90 -1.75
N PRO A 126 -19.16 -24.57 -2.41
CA PRO A 126 -17.87 -24.53 -1.74
C PRO A 126 -17.88 -23.50 -0.61
N ALA A 127 -17.19 -23.81 0.49
CA ALA A 127 -17.04 -22.90 1.62
C ALA A 127 -16.47 -21.53 1.19
N GLN A 128 -16.92 -20.46 1.84
CA GLN A 128 -16.44 -19.12 1.56
C GLN A 128 -14.92 -19.01 1.85
N PRO A 129 -14.10 -18.53 0.89
CA PRO A 129 -12.70 -18.26 1.14
C PRO A 129 -12.49 -17.20 2.22
N GLU A 130 -11.52 -17.42 3.12
CA GLU A 130 -11.22 -16.46 4.18
C GLU A 130 -10.50 -15.22 3.64
N VAL A 131 -10.90 -14.05 4.15
CA VAL A 131 -10.19 -12.79 3.86
C VAL A 131 -8.90 -12.71 4.70
N PRO A 132 -7.75 -12.30 4.13
CA PRO A 132 -6.48 -12.30 4.83
C PRO A 132 -6.48 -11.32 6.02
N SER A 133 -5.52 -11.51 6.93
CA SER A 133 -5.43 -10.71 8.14
C SER A 133 -5.12 -9.23 7.85
N ALA A 134 -5.46 -8.34 8.81
CA ALA A 134 -5.10 -6.93 8.72
C ALA A 134 -3.58 -6.69 8.68
N PHE A 135 -2.77 -7.61 9.23
CA PHE A 135 -1.32 -7.58 9.08
C PHE A 135 -0.87 -7.83 7.63
N TRP A 136 -1.52 -8.78 6.97
CA TRP A 136 -1.28 -9.08 5.56
C TRP A 136 -1.58 -7.85 4.67
N LEU A 137 -2.74 -7.21 4.87
CA LEU A 137 -3.13 -6.00 4.13
C LEU A 137 -2.13 -4.85 4.32
N ARG A 138 -1.66 -4.63 5.56
CA ARG A 138 -0.59 -3.65 5.84
C ARG A 138 0.70 -3.98 5.09
N SER A 139 1.08 -5.25 5.04
CA SER A 139 2.29 -5.70 4.35
C SER A 139 2.21 -5.42 2.84
N VAL A 140 1.06 -5.72 2.22
CA VAL A 140 0.80 -5.40 0.81
C VAL A 140 0.85 -3.89 0.56
N TYR A 141 0.20 -3.09 1.43
CA TYR A 141 0.22 -1.63 1.31
C TYR A 141 1.63 -1.04 1.45
N CYS A 142 2.45 -1.57 2.37
CA CYS A 142 3.85 -1.17 2.48
C CYS A 142 4.61 -1.45 1.17
N ASN A 143 4.41 -2.61 0.54
CA ASN A 143 5.02 -2.92 -0.76
C ASN A 143 4.59 -1.92 -1.85
N ASP A 144 3.31 -1.58 -1.91
CA ASP A 144 2.76 -0.56 -2.82
C ASP A 144 3.40 0.82 -2.59
N ILE A 145 3.54 1.26 -1.34
CA ILE A 145 4.24 2.52 -1.02
C ILE A 145 5.69 2.47 -1.47
N MET A 146 6.41 1.37 -1.20
CA MET A 146 7.81 1.22 -1.56
C MET A 146 8.02 1.33 -3.08
N ALA A 147 7.10 0.76 -3.87
CA ALA A 147 7.15 0.86 -5.33
C ALA A 147 7.00 2.29 -5.86
N ARG A 148 6.30 3.17 -5.13
CA ARG A 148 6.10 4.59 -5.52
C ARG A 148 6.79 5.58 -4.60
N VAL A 149 7.78 5.15 -3.82
CA VAL A 149 8.30 5.96 -2.72
C VAL A 149 8.85 7.29 -3.22
N ASP A 150 9.48 7.31 -4.40
CA ASP A 150 10.04 8.53 -4.97
C ASP A 150 8.96 9.48 -5.48
N ALA A 151 7.88 8.97 -6.08
CA ALA A 151 6.72 9.76 -6.46
C ALA A 151 6.00 10.34 -5.22
N VAL A 152 5.89 9.56 -4.14
CA VAL A 152 5.33 10.03 -2.87
C VAL A 152 6.21 11.12 -2.26
N LYS A 153 7.53 10.94 -2.27
CA LYS A 153 8.49 11.97 -1.82
C LYS A 153 8.36 13.24 -2.66
N ALA A 154 8.32 13.11 -3.99
CA ALA A 154 8.15 14.22 -4.92
C ALA A 154 6.82 14.97 -4.73
N ALA A 155 5.72 14.26 -4.45
CA ALA A 155 4.41 14.85 -4.18
C ALA A 155 4.40 15.63 -2.84
N ILE A 156 5.06 15.09 -1.82
CA ILE A 156 5.23 15.77 -0.52
C ILE A 156 6.08 17.03 -0.72
N THR A 157 7.22 16.94 -1.41
CA THR A 157 8.07 18.12 -1.68
C THR A 157 7.43 19.11 -2.65
N SER A 158 6.54 18.67 -3.55
CA SER A 158 5.76 19.57 -4.41
C SER A 158 4.71 20.35 -3.61
N THR A 159 3.97 19.67 -2.72
CA THR A 159 2.94 20.28 -1.86
C THR A 159 3.58 21.24 -0.86
N PHE A 160 4.58 20.75 -0.12
CA PHE A 160 5.23 21.46 0.98
C PHE A 160 6.52 22.18 0.58
N GLY A 161 6.87 22.23 -0.70
CA GLY A 161 8.09 22.90 -1.17
C GLY A 161 9.40 22.30 -0.63
N ARG A 162 10.52 22.96 -0.94
CA ARG A 162 11.79 22.73 -0.25
C ARG A 162 11.83 23.48 1.08
N ILE A 163 12.61 22.94 2.00
CA ILE A 163 12.94 23.62 3.26
C ILE A 163 13.74 24.87 2.90
N LEU A 164 13.18 26.04 3.21
CA LEU A 164 13.82 27.33 2.94
C LEU A 164 14.54 27.85 4.18
N LYS A 165 13.96 27.63 5.36
CA LYS A 165 14.40 28.30 6.58
C LYS A 165 14.28 27.42 7.80
N ILE A 166 15.28 27.51 8.67
CA ILE A 166 15.21 27.07 10.06
C ILE A 166 15.42 28.31 10.92
N ASP A 167 14.44 28.66 11.76
CA ASP A 167 14.53 29.80 12.67
C ASP A 167 14.23 29.40 14.10
N SER A 168 15.07 29.85 15.03
CA SER A 168 14.84 29.66 16.47
C SER A 168 14.40 30.98 17.12
N THR A 169 13.27 30.97 17.82
CA THR A 169 12.70 32.14 18.49
C THR A 169 12.38 31.89 19.96
N LYS A 170 12.62 32.91 20.80
CA LYS A 170 12.17 32.96 22.21
C LYS A 170 10.76 33.55 22.37
N LYS A 171 10.20 34.15 21.32
CA LYS A 171 8.95 34.93 21.45
C LYS A 171 7.72 34.03 21.66
N VAL A 172 7.75 32.83 21.07
CA VAL A 172 6.66 31.85 21.19
C VAL A 172 6.66 31.21 22.57
N THR A 173 7.83 30.90 23.12
CA THR A 173 7.97 30.28 24.44
C THR A 173 7.56 31.20 25.59
N LYS A 174 7.69 32.52 25.43
CA LYS A 174 7.18 33.52 26.39
C LYS A 174 5.65 33.54 26.51
N LYS A 175 4.93 33.01 25.52
CA LYS A 175 3.46 32.95 25.52
C LYS A 175 2.91 31.59 26.00
N LEU A 176 3.78 30.63 26.33
CA LEU A 176 3.38 29.33 26.84
C LEU A 176 2.94 29.45 28.32
N THR A 177 1.78 28.89 28.64
CA THR A 177 1.22 28.77 29.99
C THR A 177 1.17 27.28 30.40
N GLY A 178 1.15 26.99 31.70
CA GLY A 178 1.10 25.60 32.23
C GLY A 178 2.46 25.04 32.69
N GLN A 179 2.52 23.71 32.89
CA GLN A 179 3.63 22.98 33.53
C GLN A 179 5.01 23.10 32.84
N THR A 180 5.05 23.62 31.60
CA THR A 180 6.27 23.83 30.80
C THR A 180 6.81 25.27 30.87
N ARG A 181 6.16 26.17 31.63
CA ARG A 181 6.59 27.56 31.83
C ARG A 181 7.97 27.59 32.49
N GLY A 182 8.98 28.05 31.74
CA GLY A 182 10.39 28.14 32.19
C GLY A 182 11.29 27.00 31.72
N ASN A 183 10.73 25.87 31.28
CA ASN A 183 11.51 24.69 30.86
C ASN A 183 11.87 24.72 29.37
N ALA A 184 10.96 25.17 28.50
CA ALA A 184 11.24 25.39 27.08
C ALA A 184 11.49 26.88 26.83
N THR A 185 12.71 27.24 26.43
CA THR A 185 13.08 28.66 26.23
C THR A 185 13.17 29.06 24.76
N TRP A 186 13.24 28.09 23.84
CA TRP A 186 13.29 28.32 22.39
C TRP A 186 12.29 27.44 21.64
N ALA A 187 11.72 27.99 20.57
CA ALA A 187 10.98 27.25 19.56
C ALA A 187 11.74 27.34 18.23
N THR A 188 12.12 26.21 17.65
CA THR A 188 12.76 26.13 16.34
C THR A 188 11.77 25.67 15.30
N ASN A 189 11.43 26.58 14.40
CA ASN A 189 10.53 26.34 13.28
C ASN A 189 11.35 25.95 12.06
N VAL A 190 10.84 24.97 11.30
CA VAL A 190 11.33 24.65 9.97
C VAL A 190 10.25 25.08 8.99
N GLY A 191 10.58 26.08 8.18
CA GLY A 191 9.69 26.65 7.18
C GLY A 191 10.07 26.26 5.75
N ASN A 192 9.07 26.18 4.88
CA ASN A 192 9.28 25.99 3.45
C ASN A 192 9.34 27.31 2.68
N GLU A 193 9.66 27.23 1.39
CA GLU A 193 9.69 28.38 0.48
C GLU A 193 8.33 29.08 0.28
N LYS A 194 7.24 28.39 0.62
CA LYS A 194 5.87 28.92 0.56
C LYS A 194 5.45 29.62 1.86
N GLY A 195 6.36 29.78 2.82
CA GLY A 195 6.10 30.43 4.11
C GLY A 195 5.31 29.60 5.11
N GLN A 196 5.11 28.30 4.85
CA GLN A 196 4.43 27.38 5.77
C GLN A 196 5.43 26.80 6.78
N VAL A 197 5.01 26.66 8.04
CA VAL A 197 5.78 25.97 9.08
C VAL A 197 5.50 24.47 9.01
N LEU A 198 6.51 23.67 8.69
CA LEU A 198 6.41 22.22 8.52
C LEU A 198 6.56 21.46 9.85
N MET A 199 7.44 21.95 10.73
CA MET A 199 7.65 21.40 12.06
C MET A 199 8.14 22.50 13.02
N CYS A 200 7.75 22.40 14.28
CA CYS A 200 8.20 23.26 15.36
C CYS A 200 8.67 22.40 16.53
N VAL A 201 9.92 22.57 16.96
CA VAL A 201 10.51 21.83 18.08
C VAL A 201 10.88 22.82 19.18
N MET A 202 10.44 22.53 20.40
CA MET A 202 10.75 23.33 21.57
C MET A 202 12.00 22.79 22.28
N THR A 203 12.96 23.66 22.57
CA THR A 203 14.23 23.30 23.22
C THR A 203 14.53 24.21 24.42
N CYS A 204 15.27 23.68 25.39
CA CYS A 204 15.68 24.42 26.60
C CYS A 204 16.80 25.44 26.33
N ALA A 205 17.44 25.38 25.14
CA ALA A 205 18.48 26.29 24.70
C ALA A 205 18.51 26.39 23.17
N LYS A 206 19.09 27.48 22.62
CA LYS A 206 19.15 27.71 21.17
C LYS A 206 20.00 26.63 20.52
N GLY A 207 19.44 25.89 19.57
CA GLY A 207 20.21 24.94 18.75
C GLY A 207 20.65 23.64 19.43
N ILE A 208 20.56 23.53 20.76
CA ILE A 208 20.98 22.32 21.50
C ILE A 208 20.01 21.16 21.21
N GLY A 209 20.56 20.00 20.86
CA GLY A 209 19.79 18.78 20.58
C GLY A 209 19.15 18.73 19.18
N LEU A 210 19.32 19.78 18.36
CA LEU A 210 18.76 19.81 17.00
C LEU A 210 19.63 19.10 15.95
N GLY A 211 20.89 18.76 16.28
CA GLY A 211 21.82 18.11 15.36
C GLY A 211 21.25 16.87 14.66
N PRO A 212 20.71 15.88 15.39
CA PRO A 212 20.09 14.69 14.78
C PRO A 212 18.87 15.03 13.89
N MET A 213 18.07 16.03 14.28
CA MET A 213 16.91 16.48 13.52
C MET A 213 17.32 17.17 12.21
N ILE A 214 18.32 18.06 12.26
CA ILE A 214 18.88 18.73 11.09
C ILE A 214 19.56 17.70 10.17
N ALA A 215 20.36 16.78 10.71
CA ALA A 215 20.99 15.72 9.94
C ALA A 215 19.95 14.85 9.23
N GLY A 216 18.88 14.44 9.93
CA GLY A 216 17.78 13.69 9.32
C GLY A 216 16.97 14.48 8.29
N LEU A 217 16.89 15.82 8.40
CA LEU A 217 16.29 16.67 7.36
C LEU A 217 17.20 16.77 6.14
N VAL A 218 18.50 17.01 6.33
CA VAL A 218 19.49 17.06 5.27
C VAL A 218 19.53 15.73 4.53
N ASP A 219 19.67 14.60 5.22
CA ASP A 219 19.69 13.27 4.61
C ASP A 219 18.43 12.95 3.80
N ARG A 220 17.25 13.35 4.30
CA ARG A 220 15.99 13.16 3.58
C ARG A 220 15.90 14.01 2.32
N MET A 221 16.56 15.16 2.28
CA MET A 221 16.53 16.09 1.15
C MET A 221 17.67 15.85 0.14
N THR A 222 18.87 15.48 0.60
CA THR A 222 20.05 15.22 -0.24
C THR A 222 20.13 13.77 -0.71
N GLY A 223 19.63 12.82 0.09
CA GLY A 223 19.55 11.40 -0.26
C GLY A 223 18.60 11.09 -1.43
N LEU A 224 17.82 12.08 -1.89
CA LEU A 224 16.94 12.02 -3.06
C LEU A 224 17.70 12.00 -4.39
N GLY A 225 19.00 12.33 -4.40
CA GLY A 225 19.79 12.39 -5.64
C GLY A 225 20.72 11.19 -5.90
N ASN A 226 21.01 10.32 -4.91
CA ASN A 226 22.20 9.46 -5.05
C ASN A 226 22.21 8.13 -4.27
N ARG A 227 21.09 7.43 -4.04
CA ARG A 227 21.14 6.08 -3.46
C ARG A 227 20.83 4.99 -4.49
N ARG A 228 21.88 4.53 -5.17
CA ARG A 228 22.00 3.12 -5.57
C ARG A 228 22.03 2.30 -4.27
N HIS A 229 20.90 1.67 -3.94
CA HIS A 229 20.73 0.91 -2.71
C HIS A 229 21.70 -0.27 -2.64
N ARG A 230 22.59 -0.25 -1.63
CA ARG A 230 23.24 -1.45 -1.08
C ARG A 230 22.61 -1.68 0.29
N TRP A 231 21.86 -2.78 0.41
CA TRP A 231 21.18 -3.18 1.63
C TRP A 231 22.15 -3.96 2.53
N TYR A 232 22.18 -3.64 3.82
CA TYR A 232 22.52 -4.61 4.86
C TYR A 232 21.29 -4.79 5.75
N ILE A 233 21.18 -6.03 6.23
CA ILE A 233 20.03 -6.77 6.75
C ILE A 233 19.39 -6.09 7.95
#